data_AF-A0A957L2U6-F1
#
_entry.id   AF-A0A957L2U6-F1
#
_cell.length_a   1.000
_cell.length_b   1.000
_cell.length_c   1.000
_cell.angle_alpha   90.00
_cell.angle_beta   90.00
_cell.angle_gamma   90.00
#
_symmetry.space_group_name_H-M   'P 1'
#
loop_
_entity.id
_entity.type
_entity.pdbx_description
1 polymer ?
#
loop_
_entity_poly.entity_id
_entity_poly.type
_entity_poly.pdbx_seq_one_letter_code
_entity_poly.pdbx_strand_id
1 'polypeptide(L)' 'MNKFFSFAAGALCGALIGGVTALLLAPESGEDLRSGARQRWEDALREARQAMDDTRRDLEAQFENMKQYS' A
#
# COMPACT_ATOMS: atom_id res chain seq x y z
N MET A 1 4.33 26.90 26.13
CA MET A 1 4.18 25.66 25.33
C MET A 1 2.74 25.12 25.25
N ASN A 2 1.97 25.08 26.34
CA ASN A 2 0.69 24.32 26.39
C ASN A 2 -0.41 24.81 25.44
N LYS A 3 -0.44 26.12 25.11
CA LYS A 3 -1.41 26.69 24.17
C LYS A 3 -1.19 26.21 22.73
N PHE A 4 0.06 26.08 22.31
CA PHE A 4 0.40 25.62 20.96
C PHE A 4 0.08 24.13 20.81
N PHE A 5 0.32 23.35 21.86
CA PHE A 5 -0.03 21.93 21.90
C PHE A 5 -1.55 21.70 21.86
N SER A 6 -2.32 22.50 22.61
CA SER A 6 -3.79 22.45 22.57
C SER A 6 -4.35 22.85 21.20
N PHE A 7 -3.75 23.83 20.53
CA PHE A 7 -4.11 24.19 19.16
C PHE A 7 -3.79 23.07 18.16
N ALA A 8 -2.59 22.49 18.22
CA ALA A 8 -2.18 21.39 17.34
C ALA A 8 -3.06 20.15 17.53
N ALA A 9 -3.41 19.81 18.78
CA ALA A 9 -4.33 18.72 19.08
C ALA A 9 -5.74 19.00 18.52
N GLY A 10 -6.23 20.23 18.64
CA GLY A 10 -7.51 20.66 18.06
C GLY A 10 -7.50 20.59 16.53
N ALA A 11 -6.42 21.03 15.88
CA ALA A 11 -6.26 20.98 14.42
C ALA A 11 -6.20 19.53 13.91
N LEU A 12 -5.50 18.64 14.62
CA LEU A 12 -5.46 17.21 14.31
C LEU A 12 -6.84 16.56 14.42
N CYS A 13 -7.56 16.80 15.51
CA CYS A 13 -8.93 16.29 15.66
C CYS A 13 -9.86 16.86 14.58
N GLY A 14 -9.77 18.15 14.27
CA GLY A 14 -10.57 18.79 13.23
C GLY A 14 -10.27 18.23 11.84
N ALA A 15 -8.99 18.00 11.51
CA ALA A 15 -8.57 17.40 10.25
C ALA A 15 -9.05 15.93 10.12
N LEU A 16 -9.01 15.16 11.21
CA LEU A 16 -9.52 13.78 11.21
C LEU A 16 -11.03 13.74 10.98
N ILE A 17 -11.80 14.52 11.75
CA ILE A 17 -13.26 14.55 11.63
C ILE A 17 -13.65 15.11 10.25
N GLY A 18 -13.07 16.24 9.85
CA GLY A 18 -13.31 16.86 8.56
C GLY A 18 -12.91 15.97 7.38
N GLY A 19 -11.80 15.22 7.50
CA GLY A 19 -11.36 14.26 6.50
C GLY A 19 -12.30 13.06 6.37
N VAL A 20 -12.78 12.52 7.49
CA VAL A 20 -13.79 11.43 7.49
C VAL A 20 -15.11 11.93 6.92
N THR A 21 -15.57 13.12 7.30
CA THR A 21 -16.80 13.72 6.74
C THR A 21 -16.66 14.00 5.25
N ALA A 22 -15.52 14.55 4.80
CA ALA A 22 -15.25 14.75 3.38
C ALA A 22 -15.24 13.43 2.62
N LEU A 23 -14.64 12.37 3.17
CA LEU A 23 -14.63 11.05 2.55
C LEU A 23 -16.04 10.44 2.43
N LEU A 24 -16.88 10.62 3.45
CA LEU A 24 -18.25 10.09 3.49
C LEU A 24 -19.26 10.92 2.69
N LEU A 25 -19.07 12.24 2.60
CA LEU A 25 -20.01 13.18 2.00
C LEU A 25 -19.60 13.61 0.58
N ALA A 26 -18.34 13.45 0.20
CA ALA A 26 -17.95 13.68 -1.19
C ALA A 26 -18.60 12.60 -2.07
N PRO A 27 -19.42 13.00 -3.06
CA PRO A 27 -20.18 12.07 -3.90
C PRO A 27 -19.30 11.19 -4.81
N GLU A 28 -17.99 11.46 -4.87
CA GLU A 28 -17.03 10.96 -5.86
C GLU A 28 -15.82 10.20 -5.29
N SER A 29 -15.65 10.12 -3.97
CA SER A 29 -14.49 9.40 -3.37
C SER A 29 -14.44 7.90 -3.69
N GLY A 30 -15.47 7.36 -4.33
CA GLY A 30 -15.67 5.93 -4.57
C GLY A 30 -15.20 5.40 -5.92
N GLU A 31 -15.05 6.23 -6.96
CA GLU A 31 -14.69 5.75 -8.31
C GLU A 31 -13.23 6.08 -8.65
N ASP A 32 -12.82 7.35 -8.63
CA ASP A 32 -11.47 7.75 -9.02
C ASP A 32 -10.38 7.48 -7.96
N LEU A 33 -10.69 7.73 -6.68
CA LEU A 33 -9.76 7.38 -5.59
C LEU A 33 -9.64 5.87 -5.41
N ARG A 34 -10.73 5.13 -5.62
CA ARG A 34 -10.73 3.67 -5.55
C ARG A 34 -10.08 3.05 -6.78
N SER A 35 -10.29 3.59 -7.97
CA SER A 35 -9.63 3.13 -9.20
C SER A 35 -8.13 3.36 -9.11
N GLY A 36 -7.69 4.55 -8.68
CA GLY A 36 -6.27 4.85 -8.47
C GLY A 36 -5.62 3.99 -7.40
N ALA A 37 -6.28 3.78 -6.25
CA ALA A 37 -5.77 2.92 -5.19
C ALA A 37 -5.75 1.44 -5.60
N ARG A 38 -6.79 0.97 -6.30
CA ARG A 38 -6.89 -0.41 -6.79
C ARG A 38 -5.87 -0.70 -7.88
N GLN A 39 -5.67 0.22 -8.81
CA GLN A 39 -4.66 0.10 -9.85
C GLN A 39 -3.26 0.01 -9.23
N ARG A 40 -2.93 0.89 -8.28
CA ARG A 40 -1.66 0.83 -7.54
C ARG A 40 -1.48 -0.46 -6.75
N TRP A 41 -2.56 -0.98 -6.15
CA TRP A 41 -2.54 -2.24 -5.41
C TRP A 41 -2.35 -3.45 -6.34
N GLU A 42 -3.01 -3.47 -7.49
CA GLU A 42 -2.85 -4.50 -8.51
C GLU A 42 -1.45 -4.48 -9.14
N ASP A 43 -0.88 -3.30 -9.37
CA ASP A 43 0.51 -3.14 -9.82
C ASP A 43 1.49 -3.76 -8.81
N ALA A 44 1.36 -3.41 -7.53
CA ALA A 44 2.21 -3.95 -6.47
C ALA A 44 2.09 -5.48 -6.33
N LEU A 45 0.88 -6.03 -6.48
CA LEU A 45 0.63 -7.48 -6.47
C LEU A 45 1.26 -8.19 -7.67
N ARG A 46 1.23 -7.58 -8.86
CA ARG A 46 1.87 -8.14 -10.06
C ARG A 46 3.38 -8.20 -9.88
N GLU A 47 3.99 -7.12 -9.41
CA GLU A 47 5.43 -7.05 -9.16
C GLU A 47 5.86 -8.07 -8.10
N ALA A 48 5.10 -8.20 -7.01
CA ALA A 48 5.36 -9.21 -6.00
C ALA A 48 5.28 -10.64 -6.55
N ARG A 49 4.32 -10.94 -7.44
CA ARG A 49 4.20 -12.26 -8.08
C ARG A 49 5.36 -12.56 -9.00
N GLN A 50 5.80 -11.58 -9.80
CA GLN A 50 6.97 -11.73 -10.67
C GLN A 50 8.23 -12.02 -9.86
N ALA A 51 8.45 -11.27 -8.78
CA ALA A 51 9.59 -11.50 -7.90
C ALA A 51 9.58 -12.91 -7.27
N MET A 52 8.41 -13.42 -6.91
CA MET A 52 8.26 -14.78 -6.38
C MET A 52 8.54 -15.85 -7.45
N ASP A 53 8.06 -15.66 -8.68
CA ASP A 53 8.32 -16.59 -9.78
C ASP A 53 9.79 -16.62 -10.18
N ASP A 54 10.47 -15.46 -10.19
CA ASP A 54 11.90 -15.38 -10.48
C ASP A 54 12.73 -16.03 -9.36
N THR A 55 12.36 -15.79 -8.10
CA THR A 55 13.00 -16.45 -6.94
C THR A 55 12.86 -17.97 -7.03
N ARG A 56 11.68 -18.47 -7.43
CA ARG A 56 11.44 -19.90 -7.58
C ARG A 56 12.30 -20.51 -8.67
N ARG A 57 12.42 -19.85 -9.83
CA ARG A 57 13.27 -20.30 -10.93
C ARG A 57 14.74 -20.36 -10.54
N ASP A 58 15.21 -19.35 -9.82
CA ASP A 58 16.60 -19.33 -9.33
C ASP A 58 16.85 -20.49 -8.36
N LEU A 59 15.91 -20.74 -7.44
CA LEU A 59 16.02 -21.85 -6.50
C LEU A 59 15.99 -23.22 -7.19
N GLU A 60 15.14 -23.41 -8.20
CA GLU A 60 15.09 -24.62 -9.02
C GLU A 60 16.42 -24.84 -9.76
N ALA A 61 17.00 -23.80 -10.36
CA ALA A 61 18.30 -23.86 -11.02
C ALA A 61 19.44 -24.20 -10.04
N GLN A 62 19.41 -23.66 -8.82
CA GLN A 62 20.38 -24.01 -7.78
C GLN A 62 20.26 -25.47 -7.33
N PHE A 63 19.03 -26.00 -7.20
CA PHE A 63 18.79 -27.40 -6.88
C PHE A 63 19.29 -28.36 -7.97
N GLU A 64 19.11 -28.03 -9.25
CA GLU A 64 19.62 -28.85 -10.35
C GLU A 64 21.14 -28.87 -10.39
N ASN A 65 21.80 -27.72 -10.22
CA ASN A 65 23.25 -27.63 -10.16
C ASN A 65 23.85 -28.42 -8.98
N MET A 66 23.19 -28.42 -7.82
CA MET A 66 23.62 -29.23 -6.66
C MET A 66 23.50 -30.73 -6.92
N LYS A 67 22.44 -31.18 -7.60
CA LYS A 67 22.25 -32.60 -7.95
C LYS A 67 23.24 -33.09 -9.00
N GLN A 68 23.75 -32.22 -9.85
CA GLN A 68 24.69 -32.59 -10.91
C GLN A 68 26.14 -32.74 -10.39
N TYR A 69 26.44 -32.22 -9.19
CA TYR A 69 27.77 -32.23 -8.59
C TYR A 69 27.94 -33.27 -7.45
N SER A 70 26.90 -34.07 -7.16
CA SER A 70 26.94 -35.18 -6.21
C SER A 70 26.77 -36.52 -6.90
#